data_AF-J3CS10-F1
#
_entry.id   AF-J3CS10-F1
#
_cell.length_a   1.000
_cell.length_b   1.000
_cell.length_c   1.000
_cell.angle_alpha   90.00
_cell.angle_beta   90.00
_cell.angle_gamma   90.00
#
_symmetry.space_group_name_H-M   'P 1'
#
loop_
_entity.id
_entity.type
_entity.pdbx_description
1 polymer ?
#
loop_
_entity_poly.entity_id
_entity_poly.type
_entity_poly.pdbx_seq_one_letter_code
_entity_poly.pdbx_strand_id
1 'polypeptide(L)'
;MKYTAKTVVRLPSGSVLGLSPTQVGARKHALKAIERQKGWYTALEPVEFKVGEVFLCNDDLPKGLADCAEAEAKAKAAAAQAEAKARAEADALQEAAAKAEAHAREAWDKDGAMRAKFGDDFDAYYNSLAKQS
;
A
#
# COMPACT_ATOMS: atom_id res chain seq x y z
N MET A 1 -0.51 -0.96 -24.88
CA MET A 1 0.34 -1.25 -23.71
C MET A 1 -0.05 -0.36 -22.53
N LYS A 2 0.13 -0.83 -21.28
CA LYS A 2 -0.18 -0.06 -20.06
C LYS A 2 1.10 0.55 -19.48
N TYR A 3 1.06 1.82 -19.14
CA TYR A 3 2.21 2.60 -18.66
C TYR A 3 1.86 3.35 -17.36
N THR A 4 2.87 3.57 -16.52
CA THR A 4 2.81 4.45 -15.35
C THR A 4 3.82 5.57 -15.54
N ALA A 5 3.37 6.82 -15.43
CA ALA A 5 4.25 7.99 -15.52
C ALA A 5 5.13 8.08 -14.26
N LYS A 6 6.45 7.91 -14.38
CA LYS A 6 7.40 8.18 -13.26
C LYS A 6 7.94 9.60 -13.24
N THR A 7 7.86 10.27 -14.38
CA THR A 7 8.16 11.70 -14.55
C THR A 7 6.94 12.34 -15.20
N VAL A 8 6.98 13.66 -15.36
CA VAL A 8 5.99 14.33 -16.19
C VAL A 8 6.14 13.82 -17.63
N VAL A 9 5.12 13.14 -18.14
CA VAL A 9 5.13 12.57 -19.49
C VAL A 9 4.24 13.41 -20.38
N ARG A 10 4.82 13.99 -21.42
CA ARG A 10 4.08 14.74 -22.43
C ARG A 10 3.99 13.95 -23.73
N LEU A 11 2.78 13.58 -24.12
CA LEU A 11 2.50 12.88 -25.37
C LEU A 11 2.05 13.88 -26.44
N PRO A 12 2.48 13.71 -27.70
CA PRO A 12 2.08 14.61 -28.77
C PRO A 12 0.60 14.44 -29.14
N SER A 13 0.07 15.42 -29.87
CA SER A 13 -1.24 15.29 -30.54
C SER A 13 -1.19 14.13 -31.55
N GLY A 14 -2.30 13.41 -31.68
CA GLY A 14 -2.43 12.24 -32.55
C GLY A 14 -2.21 10.90 -31.83
N SER A 15 -1.64 10.91 -30.62
CA SER A 15 -1.43 9.68 -29.85
C SER A 15 -2.75 9.03 -29.43
N VAL A 16 -2.80 7.70 -29.52
CA VAL A 16 -3.96 6.89 -29.14
C VAL A 16 -3.77 6.38 -27.72
N LEU A 17 -4.64 6.85 -26.81
CA LEU A 17 -4.52 6.68 -25.37
C LEU A 17 -5.77 6.02 -24.79
N GLY A 18 -5.60 5.00 -23.97
CA GLY A 18 -6.67 4.48 -23.12
C GLY A 18 -6.61 5.12 -21.74
N LEU A 19 -7.70 5.75 -21.32
CA LEU A 19 -7.74 6.57 -20.11
C LEU A 19 -8.90 6.17 -19.21
N SER A 20 -8.71 6.33 -17.90
CA SER A 20 -9.80 6.15 -16.94
C SER A 20 -10.81 7.32 -17.01
N PRO A 21 -12.07 7.12 -16.60
CA PRO A 21 -13.11 8.16 -16.66
C PRO A 21 -12.71 9.47 -15.96
N THR A 22 -12.01 9.36 -14.83
CA THR A 22 -11.49 10.49 -14.06
C THR A 22 -10.46 11.30 -14.86
N GLN A 23 -9.55 10.62 -15.55
CA GLN A 23 -8.51 11.27 -16.38
C GLN A 23 -9.10 11.92 -17.62
N VAL A 24 -10.13 11.32 -18.20
CA VAL A 24 -10.87 11.88 -19.34
C VAL A 24 -11.58 13.16 -18.92
N GLY A 25 -12.23 13.17 -17.74
CA GLY A 25 -12.94 14.35 -17.24
C GLY A 25 -12.05 15.59 -17.17
N ALA A 26 -10.82 15.44 -16.67
CA ALA A 26 -9.87 16.55 -16.56
C ALA A 26 -9.35 17.07 -17.93
N ARG A 27 -9.39 16.22 -18.97
CA ARG A 27 -8.72 16.45 -20.26
C ARG A 27 -9.67 16.39 -21.45
N LYS A 28 -10.98 16.44 -21.19
CA LYS A 28 -12.02 16.17 -22.20
C LYS A 28 -11.94 17.10 -23.42
N HIS A 29 -11.45 18.32 -23.22
CA HIS A 29 -11.25 19.30 -24.29
C HIS A 29 -10.13 18.93 -25.26
N ALA A 30 -9.11 18.20 -24.78
CA ALA A 30 -7.94 17.79 -25.56
C ALA A 30 -8.04 16.34 -26.09
N LEU A 31 -9.19 15.67 -25.92
CA LEU A 31 -9.37 14.25 -26.22
C LEU A 31 -10.57 14.02 -27.13
N LYS A 32 -10.38 13.23 -28.19
CA LYS A 32 -11.44 12.74 -29.07
C LYS A 32 -11.69 11.26 -28.82
N ALA A 33 -12.90 10.88 -28.42
CA ALA A 33 -13.23 9.47 -28.22
C ALA A 33 -13.14 8.67 -29.52
N ILE A 34 -12.61 7.45 -29.45
CA ILE A 34 -12.59 6.51 -30.57
C ILE A 34 -13.88 5.70 -30.53
N GLU A 35 -14.79 5.96 -31.47
CA GLU A 35 -16.15 5.37 -31.49
C GLU A 35 -16.15 3.83 -31.48
N ARG A 36 -15.11 3.21 -32.05
CA ARG A 36 -14.97 1.76 -32.14
C ARG A 36 -14.30 1.11 -30.93
N GLN A 37 -13.82 1.89 -29.97
CA GLN A 37 -13.02 1.38 -28.85
C GLN A 37 -13.30 2.16 -27.56
N LYS A 38 -14.22 1.63 -26.75
CA LYS A 38 -14.65 2.27 -25.49
C LYS A 38 -13.45 2.45 -24.53
N GLY A 39 -13.33 3.66 -23.98
CA GLY A 39 -12.25 4.02 -23.07
C GLY A 39 -10.93 4.41 -23.77
N TRP A 40 -10.93 4.47 -25.11
CA TRP A 40 -9.80 4.93 -25.90
C TRP A 40 -10.10 6.26 -26.59
N TYR A 41 -9.08 7.10 -26.63
CA TYR A 41 -9.15 8.49 -27.05
C TYR A 41 -7.94 8.84 -27.90
N THR A 42 -8.14 9.63 -28.93
CA THR A 42 -7.08 10.30 -29.69
C THR A 42 -6.82 11.66 -29.06
N ALA A 43 -5.58 11.94 -28.71
CA ALA A 43 -5.16 13.25 -28.25
C ALA A 43 -5.27 14.28 -29.39
N LEU A 44 -6.09 15.31 -29.23
CA LEU A 44 -6.18 16.43 -30.18
C LEU A 44 -5.06 17.45 -29.95
N GLU A 45 -4.65 17.59 -28.70
CA GLU A 45 -3.57 18.46 -28.26
C GLU A 45 -2.53 17.65 -27.48
N PRO A 46 -1.31 18.15 -27.24
CA PRO A 46 -0.33 17.47 -26.42
C PRO A 46 -0.86 17.23 -25.00
N VAL A 47 -0.88 15.98 -24.55
CA VAL A 47 -1.42 15.60 -23.23
C VAL A 47 -0.28 15.32 -22.26
N GLU A 48 -0.36 15.94 -21.09
CA GLU A 48 0.59 15.73 -20.00
C GLU A 48 0.01 14.82 -18.90
N PHE A 49 0.83 13.86 -18.48
CA PHE A 49 0.58 12.95 -17.38
C PHE A 49 1.52 13.27 -16.23
N LYS A 50 0.96 13.38 -15.03
CA LYS A 50 1.73 13.60 -13.82
C LYS A 50 2.34 12.29 -13.33
N VAL A 51 3.37 12.41 -12.50
CA VAL A 51 3.98 11.28 -11.81
C VAL A 51 2.92 10.47 -11.05
N GLY A 52 2.94 9.16 -11.19
CA GLY A 52 2.00 8.21 -10.60
C GLY A 52 0.73 7.96 -11.44
N GLU A 53 0.49 8.70 -12.53
CA GLU A 53 -0.65 8.43 -13.39
C GLU A 53 -0.44 7.19 -14.28
N VAL A 54 -1.50 6.39 -14.37
CA VAL A 54 -1.53 5.19 -15.21
C VAL A 54 -2.35 5.47 -16.46
N PHE A 55 -1.82 5.12 -17.63
CA PHE A 55 -2.50 5.27 -18.90
C PHE A 55 -2.16 4.12 -19.85
N LEU A 56 -3.03 3.85 -20.82
CA LEU A 56 -2.75 2.93 -21.91
C LEU A 56 -2.30 3.76 -23.12
N CYS A 57 -1.31 3.28 -23.86
CA CYS A 57 -0.89 3.89 -25.12
C CYS A 57 -0.66 2.78 -26.16
N ASN A 58 -1.07 3.03 -27.40
CA ASN A 58 -0.90 2.08 -28.49
C ASN A 58 0.45 2.22 -29.21
N ASP A 59 1.11 3.37 -29.04
CA ASP A 59 2.45 3.62 -29.57
C ASP A 59 3.54 3.01 -28.66
N ASP A 60 4.66 2.64 -29.29
CA ASP A 60 5.89 2.26 -28.58
C ASP A 60 6.49 3.51 -27.96
N LEU A 61 6.35 3.63 -26.64
CA LEU A 61 6.97 4.71 -25.89
C LEU A 61 8.47 4.48 -25.84
N PRO A 62 9.32 5.51 -26.09
CA PRO A 62 10.77 5.34 -26.07
C PRO A 62 11.21 4.73 -24.74
N LYS A 63 12.17 3.80 -24.78
CA LYS A 63 12.57 2.91 -23.67
C LYS A 63 12.78 3.59 -22.30
N GLY A 64 13.16 4.87 -22.26
CA GLY A 64 13.24 5.65 -21.02
C GLY A 64 11.91 5.90 -20.29
N LEU A 65 10.77 5.68 -20.94
CA LEU A 65 9.40 5.73 -20.40
C LEU A 65 8.75 4.34 -20.26
N ALA A 66 9.26 3.33 -20.98
CA ALA A 66 8.68 1.99 -21.06
C ALA A 66 9.22 0.99 -20.01
N ASP A 67 10.38 1.24 -19.41
CA ASP A 67 11.08 0.31 -18.49
C ASP A 67 10.38 0.09 -17.13
N CYS A 68 9.28 0.80 -16.83
CA CYS A 68 8.77 0.89 -15.46
C CYS A 68 7.60 -0.05 -15.10
N ALA A 69 6.99 -0.77 -16.05
CA ALA A 69 5.85 -1.64 -15.75
C ALA A 69 6.24 -2.90 -14.94
N GLU A 70 7.40 -3.50 -15.23
CA GLU A 70 7.82 -4.75 -14.59
C GLU A 70 8.46 -4.51 -13.20
N ALA A 71 9.19 -3.40 -13.05
CA ALA A 71 9.80 -3.01 -11.78
C ALA A 71 8.77 -2.56 -10.73
N GLU A 72 7.69 -1.86 -11.10
CA GLU A 72 6.66 -1.42 -10.15
C GLU A 72 5.71 -2.54 -9.71
N ALA A 73 5.43 -3.53 -10.57
CA ALA A 73 4.69 -4.72 -10.17
C ALA A 73 5.47 -5.53 -9.12
N LYS A 74 6.80 -5.64 -9.32
CA LYS A 74 7.70 -6.32 -8.37
C LYS A 74 7.86 -5.53 -7.07
N ALA A 75 7.92 -4.19 -7.13
CA ALA A 75 7.99 -3.33 -5.96
C ALA A 75 6.69 -3.33 -5.13
N LYS A 76 5.52 -3.29 -5.79
CA LYS A 76 4.23 -3.43 -5.08
C LYS A 76 4.04 -4.81 -4.46
N ALA A 77 4.48 -5.88 -5.15
CA ALA A 77 4.44 -7.23 -4.58
C ALA A 77 5.36 -7.38 -3.37
N ALA A 78 6.54 -6.74 -3.39
CA ALA A 78 7.47 -6.72 -2.26
C ALA A 78 6.94 -5.89 -1.09
N ALA A 79 6.35 -4.72 -1.35
CA ALA A 79 5.73 -3.89 -0.31
C ALA A 79 4.53 -4.60 0.35
N ALA A 80 3.68 -5.26 -0.43
CA ALA A 80 2.56 -6.03 0.09
C ALA A 80 3.01 -7.23 0.95
N GLN A 81 4.09 -7.90 0.56
CA GLN A 81 4.69 -8.96 1.39
C GLN A 81 5.32 -8.40 2.67
N ALA A 82 5.97 -7.24 2.62
CA ALA A 82 6.55 -6.61 3.80
C ALA A 82 5.47 -6.17 4.81
N GLU A 83 4.36 -5.58 4.33
CA GLU A 83 3.20 -5.24 5.19
C GLU A 83 2.52 -6.49 5.76
N ALA A 84 2.33 -7.54 4.96
CA ALA A 84 1.76 -8.79 5.45
C ALA A 84 2.65 -9.45 6.52
N LYS A 85 3.97 -9.44 6.32
CA LYS A 85 4.93 -9.96 7.29
C LYS A 85 4.97 -9.11 8.56
N ALA A 86 5.00 -7.79 8.44
CA ALA A 86 4.95 -6.90 9.60
C ALA A 86 3.66 -7.06 10.41
N ARG A 87 2.52 -7.25 9.74
CA ARG A 87 1.23 -7.50 10.41
C ARG A 87 1.19 -8.87 11.08
N ALA A 88 1.78 -9.90 10.47
CA ALA A 88 1.91 -11.22 11.08
C ALA A 88 2.86 -11.22 12.28
N GLU A 89 3.98 -10.50 12.22
CA GLU A 89 4.90 -10.34 13.36
C GLU A 89 4.26 -9.53 14.49
N ALA A 90 3.48 -8.49 14.20
CA ALA A 90 2.75 -7.73 15.21
C ALA A 90 1.64 -8.57 15.89
N ASP A 91 0.90 -9.36 15.11
CA ASP A 91 -0.13 -10.27 15.62
C ASP A 91 0.48 -11.37 16.52
N ALA A 92 1.62 -11.94 16.10
CA ALA A 92 2.36 -12.92 16.91
C ALA A 92 2.90 -12.31 18.22
N LEU A 93 3.38 -11.06 18.19
CA LEU A 93 3.84 -10.37 19.39
C LEU A 93 2.68 -10.09 20.36
N GLN A 94 1.52 -9.69 19.82
CA GLN A 94 0.33 -9.40 20.61
C GLN A 94 -0.25 -10.69 21.23
N GLU A 95 -0.25 -11.80 20.50
CA GLU A 95 -0.65 -13.11 21.03
C GLU A 95 0.30 -13.60 22.13
N ALA A 96 1.62 -13.40 21.95
CA ALA A 96 2.61 -13.73 22.96
C ALA A 96 2.45 -12.89 24.24
N ALA A 97 2.20 -11.58 24.09
CA ALA A 97 1.93 -10.68 25.22
C ALA A 97 0.65 -11.07 25.98
N ALA A 98 -0.43 -11.37 25.27
CA ALA A 98 -1.69 -11.83 25.86
C ALA A 98 -1.53 -13.17 26.61
N LYS A 99 -0.75 -14.11 26.06
CA LYS A 99 -0.43 -15.38 26.74
C LYS A 99 0.43 -15.16 28.00
N ALA A 100 1.40 -14.26 27.95
CA ALA A 100 2.23 -13.91 29.10
C ALA A 100 1.42 -13.24 30.22
N GLU A 101 0.50 -12.34 29.87
CA GLU A 101 -0.41 -11.70 30.82
C GLU A 101 -1.38 -12.72 31.45
N ALA A 102 -1.97 -13.61 30.65
CA ALA A 102 -2.86 -14.66 31.16
C ALA A 102 -2.13 -15.61 32.13
N HIS A 103 -0.90 -16.01 31.81
CA HIS A 103 -0.08 -16.85 32.69
C HIS A 103 0.29 -16.12 33.98
N ALA A 104 0.63 -14.81 33.90
CA ALA A 104 0.88 -13.98 35.08
C ALA A 104 -0.37 -13.83 35.96
N ARG A 105 -1.57 -13.71 35.35
CA ARG A 105 -2.86 -13.63 36.04
C ARG A 105 -3.21 -14.92 36.76
N GLU A 106 -2.96 -16.07 36.14
CA GLU A 106 -3.16 -17.37 36.76
C GLU A 106 -2.21 -17.58 37.94
N ALA A 107 -0.94 -17.20 37.81
CA ALA A 107 0.03 -17.24 38.90
C ALA A 107 -0.35 -16.32 40.06
N TRP A 108 -0.87 -15.12 39.76
CA TRP A 108 -1.36 -14.16 40.74
C TRP A 108 -2.59 -14.65 41.51
N ASP A 109 -3.50 -15.35 40.85
CA ASP A 109 -4.69 -15.89 41.51
C ASP A 109 -4.36 -17.06 42.45
N LYS A 110 -3.35 -17.86 42.09
CA LYS A 110 -2.88 -19.00 42.89
C LYS A 110 -1.94 -18.61 44.04
N ASP A 111 -1.16 -17.53 43.88
CA ASP A 111 -0.16 -17.12 44.86
C ASP A 111 -0.66 -15.98 45.76
N GLY A 112 -1.31 -16.36 46.86
CA GLY A 112 -1.83 -15.40 47.85
C GLY A 112 -0.75 -14.52 48.51
N ALA A 113 0.53 -14.93 48.47
CA ALA A 113 1.64 -14.14 48.99
C ALA A 113 1.99 -12.97 48.06
N MET A 114 1.86 -13.14 46.74
CA MET A 114 1.98 -12.03 45.78
C MET A 114 0.86 -11.01 45.96
N ARG A 115 -0.40 -11.44 46.15
CA ARG A 115 -1.53 -10.54 46.46
C ARG A 115 -1.33 -9.75 47.76
N ALA A 116 -0.72 -10.37 48.77
CA ALA A 116 -0.39 -9.69 50.03
C ALA A 116 0.76 -8.68 49.89
N LYS A 117 1.73 -8.94 49.00
CA LYS A 117 2.90 -8.08 48.78
C LYS A 117 2.61 -6.85 47.92
N PHE A 118 1.74 -6.99 46.93
CA PHE A 118 1.41 -5.92 45.97
C PHE A 118 0.02 -5.31 46.20
N GLY A 119 -0.79 -5.88 47.12
CA GLY A 119 -2.05 -5.31 47.59
C GLY A 119 -3.12 -5.24 46.50
N ASP A 120 -3.67 -6.38 46.06
CA ASP A 120 -4.65 -6.56 44.96
C ASP A 120 -4.34 -5.84 43.62
N ASP A 121 -3.27 -5.06 43.53
CA ASP A 121 -2.82 -4.31 42.37
C ASP A 121 -1.98 -5.21 41.45
N PHE A 122 -2.69 -5.89 40.56
CA PHE A 122 -2.09 -6.78 39.58
C PHE A 122 -1.22 -6.04 38.55
N ASP A 123 -1.57 -4.80 38.19
CA ASP A 123 -0.80 -3.99 37.24
C ASP A 123 0.59 -3.68 37.79
N ALA A 124 0.71 -3.38 39.09
CA ALA A 124 1.99 -3.18 39.77
C ALA A 124 2.84 -4.47 39.77
N TYR A 125 2.20 -5.63 39.96
CA TYR A 125 2.86 -6.94 39.90
C TYR A 125 3.33 -7.28 38.47
N TYR A 126 2.47 -7.17 37.47
CA TYR A 126 2.80 -7.47 36.08
C TYR A 126 3.93 -6.58 35.55
N ASN A 127 3.90 -5.28 35.87
CA ASN A 127 5.00 -4.37 35.55
C ASN A 127 6.31 -4.69 36.28
N SER A 128 6.25 -5.31 37.46
CA SER A 128 7.45 -5.76 38.18
C SER A 128 8.12 -6.97 37.52
N LEU A 129 7.33 -7.86 36.91
CA LEU A 129 7.84 -9.01 36.14
C LEU A 129 8.49 -8.56 34.82
N ALA A 130 7.88 -7.59 34.14
CA ALA A 130 8.40 -7.04 32.89
C ALA A 130 9.75 -6.31 33.06
N LYS A 131 10.07 -5.81 34.27
CA LYS A 131 11.35 -5.17 34.59
C LYS A 131 12.48 -6.16 34.95
N GLN A 132 12.17 -7.45 35.06
CA GLN A 132 13.14 -8.51 35.37
C GLN A 132 13.59 -9.32 34.14
N SER A 133 13.00 -9.04 32.97
CA SER A 133 13.40 -9.58 31.65
C SER A 133 14.36 -8.64 30.94
#